data_AF-A0A2X0W0M5-F1
#
_entry.id   AF-A0A2X0W0M5-F1
#
_cell.length_a   1.000
_cell.length_b   1.000
_cell.length_c   1.000
_cell.angle_alpha   90.00
_cell.angle_beta   90.00
_cell.angle_gamma   90.00
#
_symmetry.space_group_name_H-M   'P 1'
#
loop_
_entity.id
_entity.type
_entity.pdbx_description
1 polymer ?
#
loop_
_entity_poly.entity_id
_entity_poly.type
_entity_poly.pdbx_seq_one_letter_code
_entity_poly.pdbx_strand_id
1 'polypeptide(L)'
;MTAIVNALILLPFIMLMTPAGFLSDRFNKNKIMRTSAAFSVLITIAICICYYYGQFMLAFAATFIMALQSALYSPAKYGYIKDLMGKDGLTFGNSLMQGIAIVAILSGMTVFSYIFEHLYADANLVSPDSAEILKSIMPSGLILVGMAICEYLCTLMLPDVTQDRQSLNFDFKRYIKGSLLKENMALLKSNDKIIMSVIAVSIFFAVSQMLLAAFPT
;
A
#
# COMPACT_ATOMS: atom_id res chain seq x y z
N MET A 1 21.43 -10.82 -2.70
CA MET A 1 20.91 -9.84 -3.69
C MET A 1 19.48 -9.41 -3.38
N THR A 2 18.59 -10.31 -2.97
CA THR A 2 17.18 -10.02 -2.61
C THR A 2 16.99 -9.02 -1.46
N ALA A 3 17.85 -9.03 -0.43
CA ALA A 3 17.74 -8.13 0.72
C ALA A 3 17.90 -6.63 0.36
N ILE A 4 18.80 -6.31 -0.58
CA ILE A 4 19.02 -4.92 -1.03
C ILE A 4 17.82 -4.42 -1.82
N VAL A 5 17.22 -5.27 -2.66
CA VAL A 5 16.00 -4.94 -3.42
C VAL A 5 14.82 -4.72 -2.48
N ASN A 6 14.62 -5.60 -1.48
CA ASN A 6 13.58 -5.41 -0.47
C ASN A 6 13.79 -4.13 0.35
N ALA A 7 15.04 -3.82 0.72
CA ALA A 7 15.38 -2.57 1.39
C ALA A 7 15.08 -1.35 0.52
N LEU A 8 15.35 -1.40 -0.79
CA LEU A 8 15.07 -0.31 -1.73
C LEU A 8 13.57 -0.06 -1.92
N ILE A 9 12.73 -1.10 -1.76
CA ILE A 9 11.27 -0.98 -1.79
C ILE A 9 10.73 -0.43 -0.47
N LEU A 10 11.27 -0.88 0.68
CA LEU A 10 10.83 -0.47 2.01
C LEU A 10 11.27 0.94 2.41
N LEU A 11 12.48 1.35 2.02
CA LEU A 11 13.07 2.63 2.39
C LEU A 11 12.20 3.85 2.00
N PRO A 12 11.71 4.00 0.76
CA PRO A 12 10.82 5.11 0.41
C PRO A 12 9.51 5.04 1.16
N PHE A 13 8.96 3.83 1.40
CA PHE A 13 7.74 3.67 2.20
C PHE A 13 7.93 4.21 3.62
N ILE A 14 9.05 3.85 4.28
CA ILE A 14 9.39 4.32 5.62
C ILE A 14 9.60 5.85 5.63
N MET A 15 10.33 6.38 4.64
CA MET A 15 10.57 7.81 4.54
C MET A 15 9.24 8.55 4.37
N LEU A 16 8.41 8.13 3.42
CA LEU A 16 7.16 8.81 3.07
C LEU A 16 6.02 8.59 4.07
N MET A 17 6.12 7.62 4.97
CA MET A 17 5.12 7.39 6.02
C MET A 17 4.91 8.62 6.92
N THR A 18 5.97 9.35 7.28
CA THR A 18 5.85 10.54 8.14
C THR A 18 5.14 11.71 7.44
N PRO A 19 5.53 12.13 6.22
CA PRO A 19 4.78 13.16 5.49
C PRO A 19 3.37 12.69 5.10
N ALA A 20 3.17 11.40 4.83
CA ALA A 20 1.85 10.82 4.59
C ALA A 20 0.93 10.92 5.82
N GLY A 21 1.43 10.57 7.00
CA GLY A 21 0.70 10.69 8.26
C GLY A 21 0.32 12.13 8.54
N PHE A 22 1.26 13.07 8.35
CA PHE A 22 0.97 14.49 8.49
C PHE A 22 -0.08 14.98 7.49
N LEU A 23 0.00 14.55 6.22
CA LEU A 23 -0.98 14.93 5.20
C LEU A 23 -2.38 14.44 5.60
N SER A 24 -2.48 13.18 6.05
CA SER A 24 -3.69 12.57 6.58
C SER A 24 -4.27 13.27 7.82
N ASP A 25 -3.41 13.83 8.67
CA ASP A 25 -3.84 14.53 9.87
C ASP A 25 -4.26 15.99 9.59
N ARG A 26 -3.71 16.61 8.55
CA ARG A 26 -3.99 18.01 8.16
C ARG A 26 -5.20 18.15 7.23
N PHE A 27 -5.35 17.26 6.26
CA PHE A 27 -6.40 17.38 5.24
C PHE A 27 -7.57 16.44 5.56
N ASN A 28 -8.75 16.77 5.04
CA ASN A 28 -9.91 15.89 5.15
C ASN A 28 -9.56 14.50 4.58
N LYS A 29 -9.62 13.48 5.45
CA LYS A 29 -9.21 12.11 5.15
C LYS A 29 -9.98 11.54 3.96
N ASN A 30 -11.26 11.90 3.81
CA ASN A 30 -12.04 11.54 2.63
C ASN A 30 -11.48 12.11 1.34
N LYS A 31 -11.07 13.38 1.36
CA LYS A 31 -10.50 14.03 0.18
C LYS A 31 -9.18 13.34 -0.20
N ILE A 32 -8.34 13.02 0.77
CA ILE A 32 -7.09 12.28 0.53
C ILE A 32 -7.38 10.89 -0.03
N MET A 33 -8.32 10.16 0.56
CA MET A 33 -8.68 8.82 0.09
C MET A 33 -9.19 8.87 -1.35
N ARG A 34 -10.12 9.79 -1.67
CA ARG A 34 -10.65 9.97 -3.03
C ARG A 34 -9.57 10.38 -4.04
N THR A 35 -8.72 11.34 -3.71
CA THR A 35 -7.63 11.76 -4.62
C THR A 35 -6.61 10.65 -4.82
N SER A 36 -6.29 9.91 -3.75
CA SER A 36 -5.33 8.81 -3.81
C SER A 36 -5.87 7.66 -4.66
N ALA A 37 -7.15 7.31 -4.51
CA ALA A 37 -7.80 6.31 -5.35
C ALA A 37 -7.89 6.75 -6.82
N ALA A 38 -8.13 8.05 -7.10
CA ALA A 38 -8.04 8.59 -8.46
C ALA A 38 -6.62 8.46 -9.05
N PHE A 39 -5.59 8.76 -8.26
CA PHE A 39 -4.20 8.54 -8.67
C PHE A 39 -3.88 7.06 -8.90
N SER A 40 -4.43 6.15 -8.09
CA SER A 40 -4.31 4.71 -8.30
C SER A 40 -4.78 4.33 -9.70
N VAL A 41 -5.97 4.77 -10.12
CA VAL A 41 -6.50 4.53 -11.49
C VAL A 41 -5.56 5.04 -12.58
N LEU A 42 -5.01 6.25 -12.43
CA LEU A 42 -4.07 6.79 -13.42
C LEU A 42 -2.79 5.95 -13.51
N ILE A 43 -2.27 5.48 -12.37
CA ILE A 43 -1.06 4.67 -12.32
C ILE A 43 -1.32 3.28 -12.91
N THR A 44 -2.46 2.65 -12.62
CA THR A 44 -2.82 1.34 -13.19
C THR A 44 -2.97 1.39 -14.70
N ILE A 45 -3.57 2.46 -15.24
CA ILE A 45 -3.63 2.70 -16.69
C ILE A 45 -2.22 2.86 -17.26
N ALA A 46 -1.35 3.64 -16.62
CA ALA A 46 0.04 3.80 -17.06
C ALA A 46 0.81 2.46 -17.07
N ILE A 47 0.61 1.61 -16.06
CA ILE A 47 1.18 0.25 -16.02
C ILE A 47 0.67 -0.58 -17.19
N CYS A 48 -0.64 -0.56 -17.46
CA CYS A 48 -1.24 -1.30 -18.57
C CYS A 48 -0.70 -0.84 -19.94
N ILE A 49 -0.47 0.46 -20.12
CA ILE A 49 0.16 1.01 -21.33
C ILE A 49 1.61 0.52 -21.43
N CYS A 50 2.37 0.50 -20.34
CA CYS A 50 3.75 -0.02 -20.35
C CYS A 50 3.79 -1.51 -20.71
N TYR A 51 2.82 -2.29 -20.26
CA TYR A 51 2.67 -3.71 -20.62
C TYR A 51 2.43 -3.88 -22.12
N TYR A 52 1.57 -3.05 -22.71
CA TYR A 52 1.32 -3.06 -24.16
C TYR A 52 2.60 -2.78 -24.99
N TYR A 53 3.40 -1.80 -24.56
CA TYR A 53 4.66 -1.46 -25.22
C TYR A 53 5.84 -2.38 -24.84
N GLY A 54 5.66 -3.34 -23.92
CA GLY A 54 6.73 -4.23 -23.44
C GLY A 54 7.83 -3.52 -22.65
N GLN A 55 7.56 -2.33 -22.09
CA GLN A 55 8.57 -1.50 -21.42
C GLN A 55 8.70 -1.86 -19.94
N PHE A 56 9.47 -2.90 -19.63
CA PHE A 56 9.64 -3.42 -18.27
C PHE A 56 10.10 -2.36 -17.25
N MET A 57 11.12 -1.56 -17.60
CA MET A 57 11.68 -0.58 -16.67
C MET A 57 10.68 0.52 -16.30
N LEU A 58 9.85 0.95 -17.26
CA LEU A 58 8.79 1.93 -17.02
C LEU A 58 7.64 1.32 -16.21
N ALA A 59 7.25 0.08 -16.49
CA ALA A 59 6.25 -0.62 -15.68
C ALA A 59 6.72 -0.79 -14.23
N PHE A 60 7.98 -1.16 -14.03
CA PHE A 60 8.58 -1.26 -12.69
C PHE A 60 8.59 0.09 -11.97
N ALA A 61 8.97 1.17 -12.64
CA ALA A 61 8.92 2.52 -12.09
C ALA A 61 7.49 2.96 -11.74
N ALA A 62 6.49 2.61 -12.56
CA ALA A 62 5.08 2.90 -12.29
C ALA A 62 4.56 2.11 -11.07
N THR A 63 4.94 0.84 -10.91
CA THR A 63 4.66 0.05 -9.70
C THR A 63 5.28 0.67 -8.45
N PHE A 64 6.49 1.23 -8.56
CA PHE A 64 7.11 1.98 -7.47
C PHE A 64 6.30 3.22 -7.08
N ILE A 65 5.78 3.96 -8.06
CA ILE A 65 4.89 5.11 -7.83
C ILE A 65 3.56 4.66 -7.18
N MET A 66 3.03 3.51 -7.58
CA MET A 66 1.84 2.92 -6.94
C MET A 66 2.09 2.59 -5.46
N ALA A 67 3.25 2.04 -5.11
CA ALA A 67 3.63 1.77 -3.73
C ALA A 67 3.72 3.07 -2.91
N LEU A 68 4.28 4.13 -3.51
CA LEU A 68 4.33 5.47 -2.93
C LEU A 68 2.91 6.04 -2.67
N GLN A 69 2.02 5.94 -3.64
CA GLN A 69 0.62 6.35 -3.49
C GLN A 69 -0.08 5.54 -2.37
N SER A 70 0.18 4.24 -2.28
CA SER A 70 -0.36 3.38 -1.20
C SER A 70 0.15 3.77 0.20
N ALA A 71 1.40 4.26 0.29
CA ALA A 71 1.95 4.81 1.53
C ALA A 71 1.20 6.06 1.99
N LEU A 72 0.73 6.90 1.05
CA LEU A 72 -0.09 8.08 1.33
C LEU A 72 -1.53 7.71 1.72
N TYR A 73 -2.10 6.69 1.09
CA TYR A 73 -3.47 6.24 1.35
C TYR A 73 -3.63 5.57 2.73
N SER A 74 -2.61 4.83 3.18
CA SER A 74 -2.70 4.00 4.38
C SER A 74 -3.00 4.80 5.67
N PRO A 75 -2.30 5.90 6.00
CA PRO A 75 -2.63 6.71 7.18
C PRO A 75 -4.04 7.32 7.13
N ALA A 76 -4.47 7.76 5.94
CA ALA A 76 -5.81 8.32 5.75
C ALA A 76 -6.91 7.28 6.02
N LYS A 77 -6.73 6.05 5.53
CA LYS A 77 -7.63 4.92 5.75
C LYS A 77 -7.78 4.59 7.25
N TYR A 78 -6.67 4.39 7.96
CA TYR A 78 -6.73 4.08 9.40
C TYR A 78 -7.24 5.25 10.24
N GLY A 79 -6.88 6.48 9.86
CA GLY A 79 -7.42 7.69 10.47
C GLY A 79 -8.93 7.84 10.25
N TYR A 80 -9.45 7.41 9.11
CA TYR A 80 -10.88 7.48 8.78
C TYR A 80 -11.70 6.46 9.58
N ILE A 81 -11.21 5.22 9.69
CA ILE A 81 -11.83 4.18 10.54
C ILE A 81 -11.96 4.65 11.98
N LYS A 82 -10.92 5.29 12.51
CA LYS A 82 -10.94 5.87 13.86
C LYS A 82 -12.02 6.94 14.02
N ASP A 83 -12.21 7.79 13.01
CA ASP A 83 -13.22 8.85 13.07
C ASP A 83 -14.64 8.27 12.94
N LEU A 84 -14.82 7.18 12.18
CA LEU A 84 -16.11 6.51 11.97
C LEU A 84 -16.54 5.65 13.18
N MET A 85 -15.62 4.88 13.76
CA MET A 85 -15.92 3.89 14.81
C MET A 85 -15.69 4.42 16.24
N GLY A 86 -15.11 5.62 16.40
CA GLY A 86 -14.71 6.14 17.69
C GLY A 86 -13.55 5.36 18.33
N LYS A 87 -13.21 5.68 19.58
CA LYS A 87 -12.10 5.04 20.30
C LYS A 87 -12.41 3.58 20.67
N ASP A 88 -13.63 3.30 21.09
CA ASP A 88 -14.02 1.98 21.59
C ASP A 88 -14.23 0.96 20.46
N GLY A 89 -14.64 1.41 19.27
CA GLY A 89 -14.81 0.58 18.08
C GLY A 89 -13.55 0.42 17.22
N LEU A 90 -12.45 1.10 17.55
CA LEU A 90 -11.24 1.13 16.73
C LEU A 90 -10.58 -0.25 16.57
N THR A 91 -10.50 -1.03 17.66
CA THR A 91 -9.93 -2.38 17.61
C THR A 91 -10.71 -3.27 16.66
N PHE A 92 -12.04 -3.29 16.78
CA PHE A 92 -12.91 -4.08 15.92
C PHE A 92 -12.80 -3.65 14.45
N GLY A 93 -12.87 -2.34 14.18
CA GLY A 93 -12.74 -1.81 12.83
C GLY A 93 -11.40 -2.16 12.17
N ASN A 94 -10.30 -2.10 12.94
CA ASN A 94 -8.99 -2.48 12.46
C ASN A 94 -8.87 -3.99 12.20
N SER A 95 -9.39 -4.84 13.11
CA SER A 95 -9.39 -6.29 12.95
C SER A 95 -10.18 -6.74 11.72
N LEU A 96 -11.37 -6.18 11.50
CA LEU A 96 -12.20 -6.50 10.33
C LEU A 96 -11.50 -6.10 9.02
N MET A 97 -10.94 -4.89 8.98
CA MET A 97 -10.17 -4.41 7.82
C MET A 97 -8.96 -5.27 7.51
N GLN A 98 -8.22 -5.69 8.53
CA GLN A 98 -7.06 -6.56 8.34
C GLN A 98 -7.48 -7.96 7.87
N GLY A 99 -8.58 -8.52 8.41
CA GLY A 99 -9.14 -9.79 7.95
C GLY A 99 -9.58 -9.75 6.48
N ILE A 100 -10.31 -8.71 6.08
CA ILE A 100 -10.72 -8.50 4.69
C ILE A 100 -9.50 -8.36 3.77
N ALA A 101 -8.47 -7.62 4.20
CA ALA A 101 -7.24 -7.45 3.42
C ALA A 101 -6.52 -8.79 3.19
N ILE A 102 -6.42 -9.65 4.20
CA ILE A 102 -5.80 -10.98 4.04
C ILE A 102 -6.58 -11.82 3.03
N VAL A 103 -7.91 -11.87 3.15
CA VAL A 103 -8.77 -12.61 2.21
C VAL A 103 -8.65 -12.04 0.79
N ALA A 104 -8.61 -10.72 0.63
CA ALA A 104 -8.44 -10.06 -0.65
C ALA A 104 -7.07 -10.36 -1.29
N ILE A 105 -5.98 -10.37 -0.50
CA ILE A 105 -4.64 -10.72 -0.99
C ILE A 105 -4.61 -12.17 -1.45
N LEU A 106 -5.10 -13.11 -0.63
CA LEU A 106 -5.09 -14.53 -0.97
C LEU A 106 -5.93 -14.82 -2.21
N SER A 107 -7.16 -14.30 -2.27
CA SER A 107 -8.03 -14.46 -3.43
C SER A 107 -7.46 -13.81 -4.69
N GLY A 108 -6.88 -12.61 -4.57
CA GLY A 108 -6.19 -11.93 -5.67
C GLY A 108 -5.03 -12.77 -6.21
N MET A 109 -4.16 -13.28 -5.34
CA MET A 109 -3.06 -14.16 -5.74
C MET A 109 -3.57 -15.37 -6.52
N THR A 110 -4.60 -16.05 -6.04
CA THR A 110 -5.18 -17.21 -6.74
C THR A 110 -5.78 -16.84 -8.10
N VAL A 111 -6.58 -15.77 -8.17
CA VAL A 111 -7.23 -15.33 -9.42
C VAL A 111 -6.20 -14.89 -10.46
N PHE A 112 -5.23 -14.06 -10.08
CA PHE A 112 -4.17 -13.61 -11.00
C PHE A 112 -3.26 -14.76 -11.42
N SER A 113 -2.94 -15.70 -10.52
CA SER A 113 -2.15 -16.90 -10.85
C SER A 113 -2.88 -17.79 -11.85
N TYR A 114 -4.18 -18.03 -11.67
CA TYR A 114 -5.00 -18.82 -12.59
C TYR A 114 -5.10 -18.17 -13.98
N ILE A 115 -5.33 -16.85 -14.01
CA ILE A 115 -5.37 -16.09 -15.27
C ILE A 115 -4.01 -16.13 -15.98
N PHE A 116 -2.92 -15.97 -15.22
CA PHE A 116 -1.57 -16.05 -15.75
C PHE A 116 -1.28 -17.43 -16.34
N GLU A 117 -1.61 -18.51 -15.62
CA GLU A 117 -1.43 -19.87 -16.11
C GLU A 117 -2.22 -20.11 -17.40
N HIS A 118 -3.49 -19.70 -17.48
CA HIS A 118 -4.30 -19.92 -18.67
C HIS A 118 -3.87 -19.06 -19.88
N LEU A 119 -3.46 -17.81 -19.66
CA LEU A 119 -2.99 -16.92 -20.74
C LEU A 119 -1.56 -17.25 -21.21
N TYR A 120 -0.71 -17.75 -20.30
CA TYR A 120 0.71 -17.95 -20.55
C TYR A 120 1.07 -19.40 -20.90
N ALA A 121 0.40 -20.40 -20.28
CA ALA A 121 0.70 -21.82 -20.51
C ALA A 121 0.18 -22.33 -21.86
N ASP A 122 -0.95 -21.80 -22.37
CA ASP A 122 -1.47 -22.18 -23.70
C ASP A 122 -0.59 -21.65 -24.86
N ALA A 123 0.30 -20.68 -24.61
CA ALA A 123 1.06 -20.02 -25.66
C ALA A 123 2.36 -20.76 -26.05
N ASN A 124 2.85 -21.77 -25.31
CA ASN A 124 4.18 -22.38 -25.51
C ASN A 124 5.34 -21.35 -25.66
N LEU A 125 5.14 -20.11 -25.21
CA LEU A 125 6.11 -19.03 -25.28
C LEU A 125 7.03 -19.11 -24.06
N VAL A 126 7.96 -20.06 -24.08
CA VAL A 126 9.17 -19.99 -23.23
C VAL A 126 10.13 -18.99 -23.87
N SER A 127 9.68 -17.75 -24.02
CA SER A 127 10.52 -16.65 -24.49
C SER A 127 11.24 -16.05 -23.28
N PRO A 128 12.58 -15.98 -23.27
CA PRO A 128 13.32 -15.33 -22.18
C PRO A 128 13.21 -13.79 -22.21
N ASP A 129 12.50 -13.22 -23.19
CA ASP A 129 12.36 -11.78 -23.35
C ASP A 129 11.28 -11.19 -22.43
N SER A 130 11.70 -10.27 -21.56
CA SER A 130 10.83 -9.59 -20.60
C SER A 130 9.73 -8.78 -21.26
N ALA A 131 9.94 -8.33 -22.50
CA ALA A 131 8.95 -7.57 -23.26
C ALA A 131 7.79 -8.43 -23.77
N GLU A 132 8.04 -9.68 -24.16
CA GLU A 132 7.00 -10.62 -24.58
C GLU A 132 6.17 -11.10 -23.38
N ILE A 133 6.84 -11.32 -22.23
CA ILE A 133 6.17 -11.62 -20.96
C ILE A 133 5.21 -10.48 -20.56
N LEU A 134 5.64 -9.23 -20.69
CA LEU A 134 4.79 -8.08 -20.34
C LEU A 134 3.54 -7.99 -21.22
N LYS A 135 3.68 -8.28 -22.51
CA LYS A 135 2.57 -8.22 -23.47
C LYS A 135 1.55 -9.31 -23.22
N SER A 136 1.97 -10.52 -22.82
CA SER A 136 1.04 -11.61 -22.48
C SER A 136 0.31 -11.37 -21.16
N ILE A 137 0.90 -10.63 -20.22
CA ILE A 137 0.29 -10.21 -18.94
C ILE A 137 -0.64 -9.00 -19.12
N MET A 138 -0.59 -8.29 -20.26
CA MET A 138 -1.44 -7.12 -20.52
C MET A 138 -2.93 -7.33 -20.21
N PRO A 139 -3.59 -8.47 -20.55
CA PRO A 139 -5.00 -8.68 -20.23
C PRO A 139 -5.29 -8.68 -18.72
N SER A 140 -4.38 -9.18 -17.87
CA SER A 140 -4.56 -9.10 -16.42
C SER A 140 -4.39 -7.67 -15.90
N GLY A 141 -3.62 -6.83 -16.60
CA GLY A 141 -3.55 -5.39 -16.34
C GLY A 141 -4.90 -4.67 -16.44
N LEU A 142 -5.78 -5.10 -17.34
CA LEU A 142 -7.13 -4.53 -17.48
C LEU A 142 -8.02 -4.85 -16.27
N ILE A 143 -7.89 -6.04 -15.69
CA ILE A 143 -8.59 -6.43 -14.46
C ILE A 143 -8.12 -5.54 -13.30
N LEU A 144 -6.83 -5.26 -13.25
CA LEU A 144 -6.23 -4.38 -12.24
C LEU A 144 -6.75 -2.93 -12.36
N VAL A 145 -6.87 -2.41 -13.59
CA VAL A 145 -7.54 -1.11 -13.85
C VAL A 145 -9.00 -1.15 -13.40
N GLY A 146 -9.73 -2.22 -13.71
CA GLY A 146 -11.11 -2.41 -13.27
C GLY A 146 -11.26 -2.38 -11.75
N MET A 147 -10.38 -3.08 -11.03
CA MET A 147 -10.34 -3.06 -9.55
C MET A 147 -10.05 -1.66 -9.01
N ALA A 148 -9.12 -0.91 -9.61
CA ALA A 148 -8.83 0.47 -9.20
C ALA A 148 -10.00 1.43 -9.47
N ILE A 149 -10.74 1.24 -10.56
CA ILE A 149 -11.96 2.01 -10.84
C ILE A 149 -13.03 1.69 -9.78
N CYS A 150 -13.24 0.40 -9.48
CA CYS A 150 -14.16 -0.02 -8.41
C CYS A 150 -13.75 0.58 -7.06
N GLU A 151 -12.47 0.57 -6.70
CA GLU A 151 -11.95 1.23 -5.50
C GLU A 151 -12.31 2.72 -5.50
N TYR A 152 -12.01 3.43 -6.59
CA TYR A 152 -12.32 4.84 -6.72
C TYR A 152 -13.82 5.12 -6.55
N LEU A 153 -14.69 4.37 -7.22
CA LEU A 153 -16.15 4.49 -7.09
C LEU A 153 -16.60 4.25 -5.65
N CYS A 154 -16.08 3.21 -4.99
CA CYS A 154 -16.36 2.95 -3.57
C CYS A 154 -15.91 4.13 -2.67
N THR A 155 -14.80 4.80 -2.98
CA THR A 155 -14.36 5.98 -2.21
C THR A 155 -15.27 7.20 -2.39
N LEU A 156 -16.00 7.29 -3.51
CA LEU A 156 -17.01 8.33 -3.71
C LEU A 156 -18.24 8.11 -2.82
N MET A 157 -18.54 6.86 -2.46
CA MET A 157 -19.64 6.50 -1.57
C MET A 157 -19.34 6.75 -0.08
N LEU A 158 -18.09 7.09 0.27
CA LEU A 158 -17.70 7.31 1.66
C LEU A 158 -18.37 8.57 2.24
N PRO A 159 -19.07 8.47 3.39
CA PRO A 159 -19.65 9.62 4.10
C PRO A 159 -18.59 10.63 4.53
N ASP A 160 -18.89 11.92 4.42
CA ASP A 160 -17.98 12.97 4.92
C ASP A 160 -17.96 13.05 6.44
N VAL A 161 -17.01 12.32 7.03
CA VAL A 161 -16.66 12.43 8.45
C VAL A 161 -15.68 13.60 8.62
N THR A 162 -16.19 14.82 8.46
CA THR A 162 -15.40 16.05 8.66
C THR A 162 -15.21 16.29 10.15
N GLN A 163 -13.98 16.16 10.65
CA GLN A 163 -13.58 16.81 11.89
C GLN A 163 -12.80 18.08 11.54
N ASP A 164 -13.32 19.22 11.98
CA ASP A 164 -12.68 20.53 11.87
C ASP A 164 -11.38 20.50 12.70
N ARG A 165 -10.24 20.29 12.03
CA ARG A 165 -8.93 20.22 12.71
C ARG A 165 -8.05 21.37 12.27
N GLN A 166 -7.59 22.09 13.29
CA GLN A 166 -6.71 23.25 13.23
C GLN A 166 -5.60 23.09 12.19
N SER A 167 -5.23 24.21 11.56
CA SER A 167 -4.16 24.33 10.57
C SER A 167 -2.81 23.87 11.13
N LEU A 168 -2.53 22.57 11.04
CA LEU A 168 -1.20 22.03 11.30
C LEU A 168 -0.25 22.53 10.19
N ASN A 169 0.81 23.24 10.56
CA ASN A 169 1.86 23.66 9.62
C ASN A 169 2.96 22.59 9.58
N PHE A 170 3.25 22.06 8.39
CA PHE A 170 4.35 21.09 8.22
C PHE A 170 5.68 21.83 8.20
N ASP A 171 6.55 21.55 9.16
CA ASP A 171 7.92 22.04 9.11
C ASP A 171 8.82 21.07 8.32
N PHE A 172 8.82 21.24 6.99
CA PHE A 172 9.61 20.43 6.06
C PHE A 172 11.12 20.45 6.37
N LYS A 173 11.62 21.56 6.95
CA LYS A 173 13.04 21.69 7.36
C LYS A 173 13.37 20.83 8.57
N ARG A 174 12.44 20.66 9.52
CA ARG A 174 12.63 19.76 10.68
C ARG A 174 12.52 18.28 10.30
N TYR A 175 11.72 17.96 9.29
CA TYR A 175 11.59 16.59 8.77
C TYR A 175 12.90 16.10 8.14
N ILE A 176 13.50 16.86 7.21
CA ILE A 176 14.78 16.50 6.59
C ILE A 176 15.92 16.43 7.60
N LYS A 177 15.89 17.26 8.65
CA LYS A 177 16.89 17.22 9.74
C LYS A 177 16.76 16.00 10.67
N GLY A 178 15.75 15.13 10.50
CA GLY A 178 15.52 13.97 11.37
C GLY A 178 15.08 14.31 12.79
N SER A 179 14.84 15.59 13.11
CA SER A 179 14.40 16.04 14.43
C SER A 179 13.04 15.43 14.80
N LEU A 180 12.13 15.32 13.82
CA LEU A 180 10.82 14.69 13.98
C LEU A 180 10.93 13.19 14.27
N LEU A 181 11.86 12.49 13.61
CA LEU A 181 12.13 11.08 13.87
C LEU A 181 12.63 10.89 15.31
N LYS A 182 13.58 11.73 15.76
CA LYS A 182 14.15 11.66 17.11
C LYS A 182 13.10 11.94 18.19
N GLU A 183 12.20 12.89 17.96
CA GLU A 183 11.11 13.23 18.87
C GLU A 183 10.07 12.10 18.96
N ASN A 184 9.63 11.56 17.80
CA ASN A 184 8.73 10.41 17.77
C ASN A 184 9.35 9.17 18.44
N MET A 185 10.65 8.93 18.22
CA MET A 185 11.38 7.82 18.86
C MET A 185 11.51 8.01 20.38
N ALA A 186 11.69 9.24 20.86
CA ALA A 186 11.70 9.54 22.29
C ALA A 186 10.33 9.33 22.94
N LEU A 187 9.24 9.73 22.26
CA LEU A 187 7.87 9.49 22.71
C LEU A 187 7.54 7.99 22.76
N LEU A 188 7.93 7.23 21.74
CA LEU A 188 7.85 5.76 21.75
C LEU A 188 8.55 5.16 22.97
N LYS A 189 9.78 5.63 23.25
CA LYS A 189 10.57 5.19 24.41
C LYS A 189 10.01 5.60 25.76
N SER A 190 9.17 6.63 25.82
CA SER A 190 8.56 7.08 27.07
C SER A 190 7.35 6.25 27.51
N ASN A 191 6.80 5.40 26.63
CA ASN A 191 5.57 4.66 26.91
C ASN A 191 5.76 3.15 26.69
N ASP A 192 6.00 2.44 27.78
CA ASP A 192 6.26 0.99 27.79
C ASP A 192 5.16 0.19 27.10
N LYS A 193 3.90 0.62 27.19
CA LYS A 193 2.77 -0.07 26.52
C LYS A 193 2.90 -0.03 25.00
N ILE A 194 3.38 1.09 24.44
CA ILE A 194 3.54 1.25 22.99
C ILE A 194 4.73 0.40 22.52
N ILE A 195 5.86 0.43 23.24
CA ILE A 195 7.02 -0.42 22.91
C ILE A 195 6.67 -1.90 22.97
N MET A 196 6.01 -2.35 24.03
CA MET A 196 5.64 -3.77 24.17
C MET A 196 4.70 -4.21 23.05
N SER A 197 3.78 -3.34 22.62
CA SER A 197 2.92 -3.60 21.46
C SER A 197 3.73 -3.72 20.16
N VAL A 198 4.69 -2.83 19.93
CA VAL A 198 5.58 -2.86 18.75
C VAL A 198 6.43 -4.13 18.74
N ILE A 199 7.01 -4.51 19.87
CA ILE A 199 7.82 -5.74 19.99
C ILE A 199 6.95 -6.97 19.72
N ALA A 200 5.76 -7.06 20.32
CA ALA A 200 4.85 -8.18 20.12
C ALA A 200 4.46 -8.36 18.65
N VAL A 201 4.07 -7.26 17.98
CA VAL A 201 3.74 -7.28 16.54
C VAL A 201 4.96 -7.64 15.69
N SER A 202 6.13 -7.12 16.02
CA SER A 202 7.36 -7.42 15.28
C SER A 202 7.77 -8.89 15.39
N ILE A 203 7.69 -9.46 16.60
CA ILE A 203 7.96 -10.89 16.83
C ILE A 203 6.94 -11.75 16.08
N PHE A 204 5.65 -11.40 16.16
CA PHE A 204 4.60 -12.13 15.46
C PHE A 204 4.86 -12.20 13.95
N PHE A 205 5.14 -11.08 13.30
CA PHE A 205 5.47 -11.05 11.87
C PHE A 205 6.80 -11.73 11.55
N ALA A 206 7.82 -11.58 12.40
CA ALA A 206 9.10 -12.25 12.20
C ALA A 206 8.94 -13.78 12.22
N VAL A 207 8.21 -14.32 13.18
CA VAL A 207 7.91 -15.76 13.27
C VAL A 207 7.07 -16.20 12.06
N SER A 208 6.05 -15.44 11.66
CA SER A 208 5.23 -15.77 10.48
C SER A 208 6.05 -15.83 9.19
N GLN A 209 6.94 -14.87 8.95
CA GLN A 209 7.82 -14.86 7.78
C GLN A 209 8.85 -15.99 7.82
N MET A 210 9.39 -16.30 9.01
CA MET A 210 10.31 -17.42 9.18
C MET A 210 9.61 -18.76 8.92
N LEU A 211 8.36 -18.92 9.34
CA LEU A 211 7.56 -20.11 9.10
C LEU A 211 7.33 -20.31 7.60
N LEU A 212 6.91 -19.25 6.90
CA LEU A 212 6.76 -19.27 5.44
C LEU A 212 8.07 -19.60 4.70
N ALA A 213 9.22 -19.13 5.20
CA ALA A 213 10.52 -19.43 4.61
C ALA A 213 11.02 -20.86 4.89
N ALA A 214 10.57 -21.47 5.99
CA ALA A 214 10.98 -22.83 6.39
C ALA A 214 10.16 -23.92 5.71
N PHE A 215 8.92 -23.64 5.30
CA PHE A 215 8.13 -24.55 4.47
C PHE A 215 8.48 -24.32 2.99
N PRO A 216 8.91 -25.36 2.25
CA PRO A 216 9.15 -25.23 0.83
C PRO A 216 7.81 -25.00 0.12
N THR A 217 7.65 -23.81 -0.46
CA THR A 217 6.63 -23.48 -1.47
C THR A 217 7.01 -24.08 -2.81
#